data_AF-A0A0L0EM68-F1
#
_entry.id   AF-A0A0L0EM68-F1
#
_cell.length_a   1.000
_cell.length_b   1.000
_cell.length_c   1.000
_cell.angle_alpha   90.00
_cell.angle_beta   90.00
_cell.angle_gamma   90.00
#
_symmetry.space_group_name_H-M   'P 1'
#
loop_
_entity.id
_entity.type
_entity.pdbx_description
1 polymer ?
#
loop_
_entity_poly.entity_id
_entity_poly.type
_entity_poly.pdbx_seq_one_letter_code
_entity_poly.pdbx_strand_id
1 'polypeptide(L)'
;MIPLSVDISDAAHFHENTTLTGLSCSHDGRYFLLSSDQSGCANVYRVATEANRIEQLTHFATQPTFAISYFPKDSRFLYRQDQCGDELDHIWVHEPDGQRRDLTPGDGLKASFLQWSDSGEQFWLLHNQRDASVYDVYCYCAADYTNQCVFTNCDEVNVCDISRDGGGWRVNKN
;
A
#
# COMPACT_ATOMS: atom_id res chain seq x y z
N MET A 1 18.42 -25.90 -43.49
CA MET A 1 17.34 -24.93 -43.20
C MET A 1 16.27 -25.72 -42.46
N ILE A 2 16.19 -25.59 -41.14
CA ILE A 2 15.23 -26.33 -40.30
C ILE A 2 14.07 -25.36 -40.04
N PRO A 3 12.80 -25.73 -40.27
CA PRO A 3 11.70 -24.86 -39.90
C PRO A 3 11.56 -24.87 -38.37
N LEU A 4 11.59 -23.68 -37.77
CA LEU A 4 11.22 -23.47 -36.39
C LEU A 4 9.69 -23.35 -36.35
N SER A 5 8.99 -24.42 -35.98
CA SER A 5 7.60 -24.31 -35.53
C SER A 5 7.62 -23.91 -34.06
N VAL A 6 7.33 -22.65 -33.77
CA VAL A 6 6.98 -22.24 -32.41
C VAL A 6 5.50 -22.58 -32.23
N ASP A 7 5.24 -23.56 -31.38
CA ASP A 7 3.89 -23.83 -30.89
C ASP A 7 3.53 -22.74 -29.86
N ILE A 8 2.58 -21.89 -30.22
CA ILE A 8 2.07 -20.77 -29.39
C ILE A 8 0.85 -21.17 -28.56
N SER A 9 0.57 -22.47 -28.40
CA SER A 9 -0.66 -22.96 -27.77
C SER A 9 -0.51 -23.49 -26.34
N ASP A 10 0.59 -23.22 -25.63
CA ASP A 10 0.73 -23.67 -24.25
C ASP A 10 0.35 -22.58 -23.23
N ALA A 11 -0.95 -22.47 -22.94
CA ALA A 11 -1.48 -21.58 -21.91
C ALA A 11 -0.90 -21.87 -20.51
N ALA A 12 -0.26 -23.02 -20.29
CA ALA A 12 0.42 -23.36 -19.05
C ALA A 12 1.53 -22.36 -18.69
N HIS A 13 2.21 -21.78 -19.68
CA HIS A 13 3.27 -20.78 -19.43
C HIS A 13 2.74 -19.39 -19.02
N PHE A 14 1.47 -19.07 -19.28
CA PHE A 14 0.88 -17.80 -18.81
C PHE A 14 0.61 -17.80 -17.29
N HIS A 15 0.52 -18.98 -16.68
CA HIS A 15 0.27 -19.15 -15.24
C HIS A 15 1.54 -19.05 -14.37
N GLU A 16 2.72 -18.97 -14.98
CA GLU A 16 4.02 -18.87 -14.29
C GLU A 16 4.56 -17.43 -14.24
N ASN A 17 3.71 -16.42 -14.45
CA ASN A 17 4.12 -15.03 -14.33
C ASN A 17 4.07 -14.58 -12.86
N THR A 18 5.21 -14.12 -12.35
CA THR A 18 5.27 -13.40 -11.07
C THR A 18 5.02 -11.92 -11.30
N THR A 19 4.03 -11.38 -10.60
CA THR A 19 3.75 -9.94 -10.62
C THR A 19 4.61 -9.23 -9.58
N LEU A 20 5.21 -8.09 -9.95
CA LEU A 20 5.93 -7.19 -9.03
C LEU A 20 5.31 -5.79 -9.12
N THR A 21 4.81 -5.27 -8.01
CA THR A 21 4.17 -3.92 -7.95
C THR A 21 4.46 -3.21 -6.64
N GLY A 22 4.38 -1.88 -6.64
CA GLY A 22 4.73 -1.04 -5.48
C GLY A 22 6.24 -0.97 -5.32
N LEU A 23 6.79 0.25 -5.29
CA LEU A 23 8.22 0.47 -5.08
C LEU A 23 8.38 1.59 -4.06
N SER A 24 8.96 1.24 -2.91
CA SER A 24 9.36 2.20 -1.88
C SER A 24 10.74 1.84 -1.38
N CYS A 25 11.61 2.83 -1.18
CA CYS A 25 12.97 2.60 -0.69
C CYS A 25 13.00 2.71 0.84
N SER A 26 13.75 1.83 1.49
CA SER A 26 13.98 1.91 2.93
C SER A 26 14.71 3.20 3.30
N HIS A 27 14.56 3.65 4.55
CA HIS A 27 15.16 4.91 5.00
C HIS A 27 16.70 4.99 4.80
N ASP A 28 17.35 3.83 4.78
CA ASP A 28 18.80 3.65 4.64
C ASP A 28 19.26 3.32 3.21
N GLY A 29 18.33 3.26 2.25
CA GLY A 29 18.65 2.96 0.85
C GLY A 29 19.04 1.51 0.56
N ARG A 30 18.94 0.60 1.53
CA ARG A 30 19.41 -0.78 1.38
C ARG A 30 18.38 -1.73 0.79
N TYR A 31 17.10 -1.35 0.81
CA TYR A 31 16.01 -2.22 0.37
C TYR A 31 14.97 -1.47 -0.47
N PHE A 32 14.36 -2.19 -1.41
CA PHE A 32 13.09 -1.82 -2.01
C PHE A 32 11.97 -2.71 -1.45
N LEU A 33 10.86 -2.10 -1.06
CA LEU A 33 9.60 -2.77 -0.71
C LEU A 33 8.79 -2.99 -1.99
N LEU A 34 8.21 -4.18 -2.12
CA LEU A 34 7.38 -4.55 -3.25
C LEU A 34 6.31 -5.58 -2.87
N SER A 35 5.31 -5.74 -3.71
CA SER A 35 4.31 -6.80 -3.63
C SER A 35 4.60 -7.88 -4.65
N SER A 36 4.49 -9.14 -4.27
CA SER A 36 4.64 -10.28 -5.18
C SER A 36 3.67 -11.40 -4.87
N ASP A 37 3.17 -12.06 -5.91
CA ASP A 37 2.33 -13.26 -5.85
C ASP A 37 3.14 -14.57 -5.93
N GLN A 38 4.48 -14.52 -5.85
CA GLN A 38 5.35 -15.70 -5.97
C GLN A 38 5.07 -16.83 -4.96
N SER A 39 4.36 -16.54 -3.86
CA SER A 39 3.90 -17.54 -2.88
C SER A 39 2.52 -18.12 -3.18
N GLY A 40 1.92 -17.81 -4.34
CA GLY A 40 0.55 -18.17 -4.73
C GLY A 40 -0.54 -17.19 -4.26
N CYS A 41 -0.17 -16.21 -3.45
CA CYS A 41 -1.02 -15.10 -3.00
C CYS A 41 -0.14 -13.85 -2.81
N ALA A 42 -0.65 -12.67 -3.17
CA ALA A 42 0.10 -11.42 -3.06
C ALA A 42 0.52 -11.17 -1.61
N ASN A 43 1.81 -10.97 -1.40
CA ASN A 43 2.43 -10.62 -0.13
C ASN A 43 3.43 -9.48 -0.31
N VAL A 44 3.84 -8.88 0.80
CA VAL A 44 4.90 -7.87 0.83
C VAL A 44 6.26 -8.56 0.91
N TYR A 45 7.20 -8.07 0.12
CA TYR A 45 8.58 -8.51 0.05
C TYR A 45 9.51 -7.32 0.12
N ARG A 46 10.78 -7.58 0.45
CA ARG A 46 11.88 -6.65 0.20
C ARG A 46 12.93 -7.27 -0.70
N VAL A 47 13.57 -6.43 -1.50
CA VAL A 47 14.77 -6.79 -2.26
C VAL A 47 15.92 -5.89 -1.87
N ALA A 48 17.11 -6.45 -1.66
CA ALA A 48 18.30 -5.66 -1.37
C ALA A 48 18.73 -4.84 -2.61
N THR A 49 19.22 -3.61 -2.41
CA THR A 49 19.64 -2.75 -3.52
C THR A 49 20.96 -3.21 -4.17
N GLU A 50 21.84 -3.82 -3.37
CA GLU A 50 23.15 -4.29 -3.83
C GLU A 50 23.20 -5.81 -4.09
N ALA A 51 22.09 -6.53 -3.85
CA ALA A 51 22.05 -7.98 -4.04
C ALA A 51 20.69 -8.45 -4.55
N ASN A 52 20.68 -9.45 -5.43
CA ASN A 52 19.46 -10.10 -5.93
C ASN A 52 18.85 -11.06 -4.88
N ARG A 53 18.65 -10.58 -3.65
CA ARG A 53 18.04 -11.33 -2.56
C ARG A 53 16.65 -10.76 -2.26
N ILE A 54 15.64 -11.57 -2.52
CA ILE A 54 14.25 -11.29 -2.19
C ILE A 54 13.91 -11.97 -0.87
N GLU A 55 13.27 -11.25 0.03
CA GLU A 55 12.80 -11.74 1.32
C GLU A 55 11.32 -11.42 1.49
N GLN A 56 10.54 -12.43 1.88
CA GLN A 56 9.12 -12.28 2.18
C GLN A 56 8.93 -11.66 3.57
N LEU A 57 8.13 -10.60 3.66
CA LEU A 57 7.84 -9.86 4.90
C LEU A 57 6.46 -10.17 5.48
N THR A 58 5.50 -10.59 4.64
CA THR A 58 4.17 -11.04 5.10
C THR A 58 3.87 -12.44 4.58
N HIS A 59 3.08 -13.22 5.32
CA HIS A 59 2.86 -14.64 5.05
C HIS A 59 1.37 -15.02 5.01
N PHE A 60 0.58 -14.30 4.22
CA PHE A 60 -0.84 -14.59 4.02
C PHE A 60 -1.05 -15.59 2.88
N ALA A 61 -1.74 -16.69 3.18
CA ALA A 61 -2.00 -17.75 2.20
C ALA A 61 -3.17 -17.45 1.27
N THR A 62 -4.15 -16.66 1.73
CA THR A 62 -5.43 -16.45 1.02
C THR A 62 -5.89 -15.00 1.04
N GLN A 63 -5.10 -14.08 1.59
CA GLN A 63 -5.48 -12.69 1.77
C GLN A 63 -4.45 -11.79 1.07
N PRO A 64 -4.74 -11.33 -0.16
CA PRO A 64 -3.83 -10.50 -0.92
C PRO A 64 -3.41 -9.27 -0.13
N THR A 65 -2.09 -9.03 -0.08
CA THR A 65 -1.47 -7.99 0.72
C THR A 65 -0.49 -7.22 -0.15
N PHE A 66 -0.66 -5.90 -0.23
CA PHE A 66 0.09 -5.06 -1.16
C PHE A 66 0.88 -3.97 -0.44
N ALA A 67 2.16 -3.90 -0.75
CA ALA A 67 3.08 -2.87 -0.27
C ALA A 67 2.59 -1.46 -0.65
N ILE A 68 2.73 -0.51 0.28
CA ILE A 68 2.49 0.91 0.03
C ILE A 68 3.81 1.67 0.13
N SER A 69 4.40 1.73 1.32
CA SER A 69 5.60 2.54 1.57
C SER A 69 6.34 2.10 2.82
N TYR A 70 7.66 2.21 2.83
CA TYR A 70 8.41 2.30 4.07
C TYR A 70 8.09 3.61 4.82
N PHE A 71 8.28 3.58 6.14
CA PHE A 71 8.35 4.78 6.95
C PHE A 71 9.65 5.54 6.62
N PRO A 72 9.63 6.89 6.55
CA PRO A 72 10.80 7.66 6.13
C PRO A 72 11.99 7.62 7.10
N LYS A 73 11.81 7.13 8.33
CA LYS A 73 12.79 7.23 9.42
C LYS A 73 13.20 5.89 10.03
N ASP A 74 12.55 4.79 9.65
CA ASP A 74 12.80 3.46 10.24
C ASP A 74 12.37 2.33 9.29
N SER A 75 12.31 1.10 9.79
CA SER A 75 12.01 -0.11 9.01
C SER A 75 10.54 -0.52 9.01
N ARG A 76 9.64 0.26 9.63
CA ARG A 76 8.19 0.02 9.52
C ARG A 76 7.76 0.22 8.09
N PHE A 77 6.69 -0.46 7.70
CA PHE A 77 6.08 -0.23 6.39
C PHE A 77 4.55 -0.26 6.45
N LEU A 78 3.97 0.54 5.57
CA LEU A 78 2.55 0.54 5.26
C LEU A 78 2.26 -0.49 4.18
N TYR A 79 1.15 -1.20 4.35
CA TYR A 79 0.58 -2.07 3.34
C TYR A 79 -0.95 -1.96 3.36
N ARG A 80 -1.59 -2.31 2.24
CA ARG A 80 -3.05 -2.48 2.19
C ARG A 80 -3.41 -3.96 2.12
N GLN A 81 -4.55 -4.26 2.72
CA GLN A 81 -5.14 -5.59 2.75
C GLN A 81 -6.64 -5.41 2.95
N ASP A 82 -7.45 -6.01 2.09
CA ASP A 82 -8.91 -6.11 2.28
C ASP A 82 -9.26 -7.17 3.34
N GLN A 83 -10.53 -7.34 3.68
CA GLN A 83 -10.95 -8.45 4.53
C GLN A 83 -11.78 -9.45 3.72
N CYS A 84 -11.25 -10.65 3.55
CA CYS A 84 -11.95 -11.74 2.88
C CYS A 84 -12.45 -11.41 1.45
N GLY A 85 -11.76 -10.52 0.71
CA GLY A 85 -12.12 -10.20 -0.67
C GLY A 85 -13.33 -9.27 -0.81
N ASP A 86 -13.67 -8.50 0.22
CA ASP A 86 -14.73 -7.49 0.17
C ASP A 86 -14.33 -6.22 -0.62
N GLU A 87 -13.08 -6.14 -1.07
CA GLU A 87 -12.45 -4.99 -1.72
C GLU A 87 -12.44 -3.71 -0.86
N LEU A 88 -12.70 -3.83 0.43
CA LEU A 88 -12.67 -2.77 1.41
C LEU A 88 -11.26 -2.71 2.02
N ASP A 89 -10.32 -2.19 1.23
CA ASP A 89 -8.91 -2.06 1.63
C ASP A 89 -8.78 -1.30 2.95
N HIS A 90 -8.11 -1.90 3.93
CA HIS A 90 -7.62 -1.22 5.12
C HIS A 90 -6.15 -0.86 4.96
N ILE A 91 -5.68 0.15 5.71
CA ILE A 91 -4.26 0.51 5.78
C ILE A 91 -3.67 -0.05 7.06
N TRP A 92 -2.62 -0.84 6.91
CA TRP A 92 -1.94 -1.51 8.00
C TRP A 92 -0.49 -1.05 8.11
N VAL A 93 0.05 -1.12 9.33
CA VAL A 93 1.49 -1.03 9.59
C VAL A 93 2.01 -2.42 9.95
N HIS A 94 3.16 -2.77 9.39
CA HIS A 94 4.02 -3.83 9.91
C HIS A 94 5.15 -3.23 10.75
N GLU A 95 5.21 -3.64 12.02
CA GLU A 95 6.16 -3.18 13.01
C GLU A 95 7.49 -3.94 12.91
N PRO A 96 8.61 -3.40 13.45
CA PRO A 96 9.91 -4.07 13.37
C PRO A 96 9.97 -5.39 14.16
N ASP A 97 9.09 -5.57 15.13
CA ASP A 97 8.96 -6.79 15.93
C ASP A 97 8.05 -7.85 15.29
N GLY A 98 7.51 -7.59 14.09
CA GLY A 98 6.60 -8.48 13.38
C GLY A 98 5.13 -8.31 13.74
N GLN A 99 4.79 -7.40 14.68
CA GLN A 99 3.39 -7.07 14.94
C GLN A 99 2.78 -6.31 13.75
N ARG A 100 1.47 -6.44 13.60
CA ARG A 100 0.70 -5.66 12.63
C ARG A 100 -0.38 -4.86 13.33
N ARG A 101 -0.60 -3.64 12.86
CA ARG A 101 -1.63 -2.74 13.39
C ARG A 101 -2.50 -2.21 12.27
N ASP A 102 -3.81 -2.34 12.44
CA ASP A 102 -4.79 -1.69 11.56
C ASP A 102 -4.84 -0.19 11.91
N LEU A 103 -4.59 0.67 10.93
CA LEU A 103 -4.68 2.11 11.09
C LEU A 103 -6.07 2.66 10.77
N THR A 104 -6.91 1.86 10.11
CA THR A 104 -8.28 2.21 9.71
C THR A 104 -9.26 1.13 10.19
N PRO A 105 -9.33 0.85 11.50
CA PRO A 105 -10.22 -0.19 12.01
C PRO A 105 -11.69 0.22 11.87
N GLY A 106 -12.53 -0.76 11.57
CA GLY A 106 -13.97 -0.58 11.39
C GLY A 106 -14.51 -1.55 10.37
N ASP A 107 -15.83 -1.55 10.19
CA ASP A 107 -16.50 -2.38 9.20
C ASP A 107 -17.06 -1.48 8.08
N GLY A 108 -17.09 -1.98 6.85
CA GLY A 108 -17.75 -1.30 5.74
C GLY A 108 -17.02 -0.05 5.21
N LEU A 109 -15.76 0.17 5.61
CA LEU A 109 -14.94 1.30 5.17
C LEU A 109 -13.87 0.85 4.19
N LYS A 110 -13.51 1.74 3.27
CA LYS A 110 -12.35 1.62 2.40
C LYS A 110 -11.39 2.75 2.69
N ALA A 111 -10.11 2.45 2.68
CA ALA A 111 -9.04 3.37 2.94
C ALA A 111 -7.96 3.34 1.86
N SER A 112 -7.27 4.46 1.67
CA SER A 112 -6.11 4.56 0.80
C SER A 112 -5.06 5.51 1.38
N PHE A 113 -3.80 5.23 1.08
CA PHE A 113 -2.69 6.12 1.42
C PHE A 113 -2.62 7.26 0.42
N LEU A 114 -2.56 8.50 0.94
CA LEU A 114 -2.44 9.69 0.11
C LEU A 114 -0.96 10.08 -0.06
N GLN A 115 -0.31 10.53 1.01
CA GLN A 115 1.09 11.01 0.93
C GLN A 115 1.74 11.10 2.31
N TRP A 116 3.08 11.11 2.33
CA TRP A 116 3.89 11.51 3.49
C TRP A 116 4.08 13.03 3.51
N SER A 117 4.17 13.60 4.72
CA SER A 117 4.66 14.97 4.92
C SER A 117 6.14 15.09 4.55
N ASP A 118 6.60 16.31 4.25
CA ASP A 118 8.01 16.56 3.92
C ASP A 118 8.97 16.15 5.04
N SER A 119 8.55 16.32 6.31
CA SER A 119 9.36 15.90 7.47
C SER A 119 9.33 14.40 7.73
N GLY A 120 8.39 13.67 7.12
CA GLY A 120 8.10 12.26 7.40
C GLY A 120 7.53 12.02 8.80
N GLU A 121 7.10 13.06 9.51
CA GLU A 121 6.52 12.97 10.86
C GLU A 121 5.01 12.74 10.82
N GLN A 122 4.41 13.02 9.68
CA GLN A 122 2.99 12.83 9.43
C GLN A 122 2.77 12.16 8.06
N PHE A 123 1.62 11.53 7.91
CA PHE A 123 1.10 11.05 6.65
C PHE A 123 -0.42 11.21 6.60
N TRP A 124 -0.98 11.19 5.40
CA TRP A 124 -2.42 11.33 5.20
C TRP A 124 -3.02 10.06 4.62
N LEU A 125 -4.15 9.67 5.19
CA LEU A 125 -5.01 8.62 4.65
C LEU A 125 -6.34 9.22 4.22
N LEU A 126 -6.91 8.65 3.16
CA LEU A 126 -8.29 8.83 2.76
C LEU A 126 -9.09 7.65 3.30
N HIS A 127 -10.22 7.89 3.95
CA HIS A 127 -11.19 6.81 4.22
C HIS A 127 -12.64 7.31 4.29
N ASN A 128 -13.57 6.43 3.96
CA ASN A 128 -15.01 6.73 3.83
C ASN A 128 -15.85 6.26 5.03
N GLN A 129 -15.22 6.08 6.19
CA GLN A 129 -15.88 5.57 7.41
C GLN A 129 -17.11 6.40 7.84
N ARG A 130 -17.08 7.73 7.64
CA ARG A 130 -18.19 8.63 7.99
C ARG A 130 -19.40 8.42 7.07
N ASP A 131 -19.14 8.26 5.78
CA ASP A 131 -20.11 8.15 4.72
C ASP A 131 -19.48 7.40 3.55
N ALA A 132 -20.01 6.22 3.22
CA ALA A 132 -19.43 5.32 2.22
C ALA A 132 -19.32 5.96 0.81
N SER A 133 -20.06 7.03 0.53
CA SER A 133 -20.05 7.74 -0.76
C SER A 133 -18.89 8.71 -0.93
N VAL A 134 -18.22 9.13 0.15
CA VAL A 134 -17.18 10.17 0.12
C VAL A 134 -15.96 9.81 0.96
N TYR A 135 -14.79 10.24 0.51
CA TYR A 135 -13.55 10.08 1.27
C TYR A 135 -13.19 11.39 1.98
N ASP A 136 -13.08 11.30 3.30
CA ASP A 136 -12.50 12.33 4.14
C ASP A 136 -10.99 12.14 4.22
N VAL A 137 -10.24 13.19 4.61
CA VAL A 137 -8.78 13.10 4.80
C VAL A 137 -8.43 13.17 6.28
N TYR A 138 -7.61 12.22 6.70
CA TYR A 138 -7.11 12.11 8.06
C TYR A 138 -5.60 12.25 8.08
N CYS A 139 -5.10 13.09 8.98
CA CYS A 139 -3.67 13.26 9.22
C CYS A 139 -3.27 12.37 10.39
N TYR A 140 -2.27 11.51 10.18
CA TYR A 140 -1.71 10.60 11.17
C TYR A 140 -0.32 11.04 11.60
N CYS A 141 -0.04 10.96 12.90
CA CYS A 141 1.30 11.04 13.46
C CYS A 141 2.07 9.75 13.16
N ALA A 142 3.25 9.86 12.55
CA ALA A 142 4.09 8.71 12.21
C ALA A 142 4.68 8.00 13.45
N ALA A 143 4.75 8.67 14.60
CA ALA A 143 5.36 8.09 15.80
C ALA A 143 4.40 7.14 16.54
N ASP A 144 3.12 7.49 16.66
CA ASP A 144 2.16 6.79 17.51
C ASP A 144 0.80 6.48 16.83
N TYR A 145 0.64 6.93 15.58
CA TYR A 145 -0.57 6.80 14.76
C TYR A 145 -1.80 7.51 15.32
N THR A 146 -1.63 8.42 16.28
CA THR A 146 -2.68 9.37 16.63
C THR A 146 -3.08 10.15 15.39
N ASN A 147 -4.38 10.38 15.21
CA ASN A 147 -4.90 10.97 14.00
C ASN A 147 -6.08 11.90 14.25
N GLN A 148 -6.34 12.75 13.26
CA GLN A 148 -7.47 13.66 13.23
C GLN A 148 -7.95 13.87 11.79
N CYS A 149 -9.26 14.07 11.62
CA CYS A 149 -9.83 14.51 10.36
C CYS A 149 -9.40 15.95 10.10
N VAL A 150 -8.75 16.18 8.96
CA VAL A 150 -8.27 17.51 8.52
C VAL A 150 -9.07 18.07 7.34
N PHE A 151 -9.83 17.21 6.66
CA PHE A 151 -10.76 17.59 5.61
C PHE A 151 -11.98 16.68 5.63
N THR A 152 -13.15 17.27 5.82
CA THR A 152 -14.45 16.60 5.72
C THR A 152 -15.05 16.89 4.35
N ASN A 153 -15.26 15.86 3.56
CA ASN A 153 -15.74 15.97 2.20
C ASN A 153 -17.27 16.10 2.18
N CYS A 154 -17.75 17.34 2.26
CA CYS A 154 -19.18 17.68 2.18
C CYS A 154 -19.66 17.95 0.75
N ASP A 155 -18.73 18.14 -0.19
CA ASP A 155 -19.02 18.56 -1.56
C ASP A 155 -18.85 17.42 -2.59
N GLU A 156 -18.71 16.17 -2.11
CA GLU A 156 -18.54 14.96 -2.93
C GLU A 156 -17.39 15.06 -3.95
N VAL A 157 -16.30 15.71 -3.57
CA VAL A 157 -15.13 15.89 -4.43
C VAL A 157 -14.17 14.70 -4.34
N ASN A 158 -13.43 14.42 -5.42
CA ASN A 158 -12.31 13.50 -5.36
C ASN A 158 -11.05 14.25 -4.92
N VAL A 159 -10.49 13.90 -3.76
CA VAL A 159 -9.19 14.41 -3.30
C VAL A 159 -8.10 13.59 -3.96
N CYS A 160 -7.33 14.22 -4.85
CA CYS A 160 -6.29 13.52 -5.62
C CYS A 160 -4.88 13.73 -5.07
N ASP A 161 -4.63 14.84 -4.37
CA ASP A 161 -3.31 15.19 -3.86
C ASP A 161 -3.41 16.18 -2.69
N ILE A 162 -2.39 16.17 -1.84
CA ILE A 162 -2.20 17.11 -0.74
C ILE A 162 -0.77 17.64 -0.79
N SER A 163 -0.61 18.95 -0.59
CA SER A 163 0.72 19.53 -0.44
C SER A 163 1.43 18.89 0.75
N ARG A 164 2.74 18.73 0.65
CA ARG A 164 3.53 17.97 1.62
C ARG A 164 3.67 18.67 2.97
N ASP A 165 3.33 19.97 3.03
CA ASP A 165 3.16 20.76 4.25
C ASP A 165 1.72 20.70 4.82
N GLY A 166 0.79 20.02 4.14
CA GLY A 166 -0.61 19.89 4.53
C GLY A 166 -1.47 21.14 4.30
N GLY A 167 -0.90 22.21 3.72
CA GLY A 167 -1.57 23.50 3.57
C GLY A 167 -2.50 23.64 2.36
N GLY A 168 -2.45 22.72 1.40
CA GLY A 168 -3.18 22.80 0.13
C GLY A 168 -3.62 21.45 -0.42
N TRP A 169 -4.68 21.47 -1.22
CA TRP A 169 -5.38 20.29 -1.71
C TRP A 169 -5.63 20.40 -3.21
N ARG A 170 -5.47 19.30 -3.94
CA ARG A 170 -6.02 19.17 -5.31
C ARG A 170 -7.27 18.32 -5.24
N VAL A 171 -8.38 18.92 -5.69
CA VAL A 171 -9.68 18.26 -5.75
C VAL A 171 -10.25 18.34 -7.16
N ASN A 172 -10.89 17.27 -7.58
CA ASN A 172 -11.65 17.21 -8.83
C ASN A 172 -13.14 17.01 -8.49
N LYS A 173 -14.03 17.62 -9.27
CA LYS A 173 -15.46 17.24 -9.23
C LYS A 173 -15.66 16.04 -10.14
N ASN A 174 -16.43 15.07 -9.66
CA ASN A 174 -16.94 13.98 -10.49
C ASN A 174 -17.81 14.51 -11.63
#